data_AF-A0A8J2YLF6-F1
#
_entry.id   AF-A0A8J2YLF6-F1
#
_cell.length_a   1.000
_cell.length_b   1.000
_cell.length_c   1.000
_cell.angle_alpha   90.00
_cell.angle_beta   90.00
_cell.angle_gamma   90.00
#
_symmetry.space_group_name_H-M   'P 1'
#
loop_
_entity.id
_entity.type
_entity.pdbx_description
1 polymer ?
#
loop_
_entity_poly.entity_id
_entity_poly.type
_entity_poly.pdbx_seq_one_letter_code
_entity_poly.pdbx_strand_id
1 'polypeptide(L)'
;MFRKFLKSLPKSDGKSLLDWQNYYIKKTRKLWSEEQLRFLDELVSPVPPLFRDVAKQKIAGKIGELALRKKAKQMTQALIIEGYIKATPKRDHKFLRKTLIKHNIDTLPYEQFF
;
A
#
# COMPACT_ATOMS: atom_id res chain seq x y z
N MET A 1 -11.95 12.56 14.06
CA MET A 1 -11.65 11.59 15.15
C MET A 1 -12.50 10.32 15.05
N PHE A 2 -13.83 10.42 14.88
CA PHE A 2 -14.77 9.30 14.73
C PHE A 2 -14.41 8.24 13.65
N ARG A 3 -14.00 8.66 12.46
CA ARG A 3 -13.62 7.74 11.37
C ARG A 3 -12.41 6.83 11.70
N LYS A 4 -11.53 7.25 12.63
CA LYS A 4 -10.39 6.44 13.08
C LYS A 4 -10.89 5.33 14.02
N PHE A 5 -11.84 5.66 14.90
CA PHE A 5 -12.50 4.72 15.81
C PHE A 5 -13.25 3.61 15.06
N LEU A 6 -13.97 3.93 13.97
CA LEU A 6 -14.65 2.91 13.16
C LEU A 6 -13.69 1.87 12.55
N LYS A 7 -12.41 2.22 12.33
CA LYS A 7 -11.42 1.29 11.77
C LYS A 7 -10.82 0.36 12.81
N SER A 8 -10.89 0.72 14.10
CA SER A 8 -10.47 -0.12 15.23
C SER A 8 -11.59 -1.03 15.74
N LEU A 9 -12.83 -0.86 15.26
CA LEU A 9 -13.91 -1.79 15.59
C LEU A 9 -13.67 -3.15 14.92
N PRO A 10 -13.89 -4.26 15.65
CA PRO A 10 -13.87 -5.61 15.09
C PRO A 10 -14.88 -5.77 13.95
N LYS A 11 -14.51 -6.51 12.92
CA LYS A 11 -15.46 -7.03 11.92
C LYS A 11 -16.10 -8.33 12.43
N SER A 12 -16.88 -8.98 11.58
CA SER A 12 -17.53 -10.27 11.88
C SER A 12 -16.58 -11.39 12.31
N ASP A 13 -15.30 -11.28 11.96
CA ASP A 13 -14.22 -12.20 12.32
C ASP A 13 -13.47 -11.81 13.61
N GLY A 14 -13.95 -10.79 14.33
CA GLY A 14 -13.35 -10.30 15.56
C GLY A 14 -12.09 -9.44 15.36
N LYS A 15 -11.65 -9.19 14.11
CA LYS A 15 -10.45 -8.38 13.81
C LYS A 15 -10.81 -7.04 13.22
N SER A 16 -10.12 -5.99 13.66
CA SER A 16 -10.28 -4.66 13.08
C SER A 16 -9.54 -4.54 11.73
N LEU A 17 -9.76 -3.43 11.03
CA LEU A 17 -8.99 -3.14 9.81
C LEU A 17 -7.49 -2.96 10.10
N LEU A 18 -7.16 -2.44 11.28
CA LEU A 18 -5.76 -2.27 11.70
C LEU A 18 -5.11 -3.60 12.05
N ASP A 19 -5.85 -4.54 12.65
CA ASP A 19 -5.33 -5.88 12.94
C ASP A 19 -4.98 -6.63 11.67
N TRP A 20 -5.85 -6.55 10.65
CA TRP A 20 -5.58 -7.13 9.34
C TRP A 20 -4.40 -6.48 8.64
N GLN A 21 -4.31 -5.14 8.66
CA GLN A 21 -3.16 -4.43 8.14
C GLN A 21 -1.85 -4.91 8.78
N ASN A 22 -1.81 -4.95 10.11
CA ASN A 22 -0.64 -5.40 10.87
C ASN A 22 -0.30 -6.86 10.57
N TYR A 23 -1.32 -7.72 10.44
CA TYR A 23 -1.16 -9.12 10.06
C TYR A 23 -0.45 -9.24 8.70
N TYR A 24 -0.93 -8.53 7.67
CA TYR A 24 -0.37 -8.61 6.32
C TYR A 24 1.06 -8.07 6.26
N ILE A 25 1.35 -6.96 6.94
CA ILE A 25 2.71 -6.41 7.03
C ILE A 25 3.65 -7.44 7.67
N LYS A 26 3.27 -8.00 8.83
CA LYS A 26 4.10 -8.99 9.54
C LYS A 26 4.34 -10.24 8.71
N LYS A 27 3.31 -10.77 8.04
CA LYS A 27 3.42 -12.00 7.24
C LYS A 27 4.24 -11.83 5.96
N THR A 28 4.27 -10.62 5.39
CA THR A 28 5.00 -10.35 4.15
C THR A 28 6.36 -9.73 4.36
N ARG A 29 6.76 -9.40 5.60
CA ARG A 29 8.06 -8.76 5.91
C ARG A 29 9.25 -9.42 5.22
N LYS A 30 9.31 -10.75 5.21
CA LYS A 30 10.39 -11.54 4.59
C LYS A 30 10.41 -11.52 3.05
N LEU A 31 9.34 -11.05 2.42
CA LEU A 31 9.23 -10.97 0.95
C LEU A 31 9.87 -9.69 0.40
N TRP A 32 10.10 -8.69 1.26
CA TRP A 32 10.64 -7.39 0.86
C TRP A 32 12.16 -7.41 0.85
N SER A 33 12.75 -6.90 -0.24
CA SER A 33 14.14 -6.50 -0.28
C SER A 33 14.33 -5.03 0.16
N GLU A 34 15.55 -4.69 0.53
CA GLU A 34 15.99 -3.30 0.80
C GLU A 34 15.62 -2.34 -0.35
N GLU A 35 15.80 -2.75 -1.60
CA GLU A 35 15.45 -1.98 -2.79
C GLU A 35 13.95 -1.67 -2.86
N GLN A 36 13.11 -2.66 -2.55
CA GLN A 36 11.66 -2.52 -2.60
C GLN A 36 11.12 -1.66 -1.46
N LEU A 37 11.77 -1.71 -0.29
CA LEU A 37 11.46 -0.83 0.83
C LEU A 37 11.79 0.62 0.46
N ARG A 38 12.96 0.88 -0.15
CA ARG A 38 13.33 2.20 -0.67
C ARG A 38 12.34 2.68 -1.74
N PHE A 39 11.97 1.81 -2.66
CA PHE A 39 10.99 2.15 -3.69
C PHE A 39 9.63 2.55 -3.08
N LEU A 40 9.15 1.83 -2.06
CA LEU A 40 7.94 2.22 -1.34
C LEU A 40 8.10 3.59 -0.65
N ASP A 41 9.26 3.87 -0.06
CA ASP A 41 9.57 5.16 0.56
C ASP A 41 9.52 6.32 -0.45
N GLU A 42 10.06 6.11 -1.65
CA GLU A 42 9.98 7.06 -2.75
C GLU A 42 8.53 7.34 -3.17
N LEU A 43 7.72 6.31 -3.34
CA LEU A 43 6.30 6.44 -3.72
C LEU A 43 5.47 7.23 -2.70
N VAL A 44 5.83 7.18 -1.42
CA VAL A 44 5.13 7.93 -0.35
C VAL A 44 5.79 9.27 -0.02
N SER A 45 6.94 9.60 -0.64
CA SER A 45 7.64 10.87 -0.39
C SER A 45 6.80 12.13 -0.60
N PRO A 46 5.84 12.20 -1.56
CA PRO A 46 4.99 13.37 -1.74
C PRO A 46 3.95 13.57 -0.63
N VAL A 47 3.72 12.56 0.21
CA VAL A 47 2.83 12.68 1.38
C VAL A 47 3.50 13.58 2.42
N PRO A 48 2.77 14.56 3.01
CA PRO A 48 3.34 15.42 4.05
C PRO A 48 3.92 14.59 5.21
N PRO A 49 5.08 14.98 5.78
CA PRO A 49 5.80 14.17 6.78
C PRO A 49 4.92 13.68 7.93
N LEU A 50 4.03 14.54 8.46
CA LEU A 50 3.09 14.21 9.54
C LEU A 50 2.14 13.03 9.24
N PHE A 51 1.94 12.69 7.97
CA PHE A 51 1.03 11.62 7.54
C PHE A 51 1.73 10.47 6.83
N ARG A 52 3.04 10.60 6.56
CA ARG A 52 3.77 9.68 5.69
C ARG A 52 3.81 8.26 6.23
N ASP A 53 4.11 8.09 7.51
CA ASP A 53 4.19 6.76 8.14
C ASP A 53 2.84 6.03 8.11
N VAL A 54 1.76 6.76 8.40
CA VAL A 54 0.39 6.23 8.36
C VAL A 54 0.01 5.83 6.93
N ALA A 55 0.37 6.64 5.94
CA ALA A 55 0.17 6.31 4.53
C ALA A 55 0.99 5.07 4.12
N LYS A 56 2.28 5.03 4.48
CA LYS A 56 3.20 3.92 4.20
C LYS A 56 2.68 2.62 4.78
N GLN A 57 2.25 2.60 6.05
CA GLN A 57 1.68 1.40 6.68
C GLN A 57 0.39 0.95 5.98
N LYS A 58 -0.48 1.90 5.61
CA LYS A 58 -1.71 1.58 4.86
C LYS A 58 -1.41 0.93 3.51
N ILE A 59 -0.47 1.49 2.77
CA ILE A 59 -0.06 0.98 1.46
C ILE A 59 0.64 -0.37 1.62
N ALA A 60 1.59 -0.51 2.54
CA ALA A 60 2.30 -1.76 2.83
C ALA A 60 1.33 -2.89 3.24
N GLY A 61 0.31 -2.60 4.04
CA GLY A 61 -0.72 -3.57 4.40
C GLY A 61 -1.51 -4.08 3.18
N LYS A 62 -1.90 -3.19 2.26
CA LYS A 62 -2.60 -3.57 1.03
C LYS A 62 -1.70 -4.34 0.07
N ILE A 63 -0.43 -3.96 -0.06
CA ILE A 63 0.56 -4.71 -0.84
C ILE A 63 0.75 -6.10 -0.24
N GLY A 64 0.87 -6.21 1.09
CA GLY A 64 1.01 -7.49 1.78
C GLY A 64 -0.19 -8.41 1.59
N GLU A 65 -1.41 -7.86 1.70
CA GLU A 65 -2.65 -8.58 1.39
C GLU A 65 -2.63 -9.14 -0.04
N LEU A 66 -2.27 -8.29 -1.00
CA LEU A 66 -2.19 -8.67 -2.41
C LEU A 66 -1.16 -9.77 -2.67
N ALA A 67 0.04 -9.63 -2.08
CA ALA A 67 1.12 -10.59 -2.21
C ALA A 67 0.75 -11.97 -1.65
N LEU A 68 0.11 -12.03 -0.48
CA LEU A 68 -0.37 -13.30 0.08
C LEU A 68 -1.46 -13.93 -0.78
N ARG A 69 -2.42 -13.13 -1.26
CA ARG A 69 -3.49 -13.62 -2.15
C ARG A 69 -2.92 -14.20 -3.45
N LYS A 70 -1.89 -13.57 -4.01
CA LYS A 70 -1.18 -14.02 -5.21
C LYS A 70 -0.12 -15.10 -4.93
N LYS A 71 0.01 -15.58 -3.68
CA LYS A 71 1.02 -16.56 -3.24
C LYS A 71 2.45 -16.17 -3.66
N ALA A 72 2.77 -14.88 -3.61
CA ALA A 72 4.05 -14.35 -4.04
C ALA A 72 5.20 -14.88 -3.16
N LYS A 73 6.28 -15.32 -3.80
CA LYS A 73 7.51 -15.78 -3.12
C LYS A 73 8.45 -14.64 -2.75
N GLN A 74 8.35 -13.52 -3.47
CA GLN A 74 9.10 -12.30 -3.27
C GLN A 74 8.23 -11.11 -3.67
N MET A 75 8.48 -9.94 -3.10
CA MET A 75 7.81 -8.73 -3.58
C MET A 75 8.33 -8.38 -4.97
N THR A 76 7.49 -7.75 -5.78
CA THR A 76 7.87 -7.27 -7.11
C THR A 76 7.38 -5.84 -7.27
N GLN A 77 8.01 -5.08 -8.15
CA GLN A 77 7.58 -3.72 -8.46
C GLN A 77 6.12 -3.69 -8.90
N ALA A 78 5.66 -4.69 -9.67
CA ALA A 78 4.27 -4.81 -10.10
C ALA A 78 3.27 -4.97 -8.93
N LEU A 79 3.61 -5.80 -7.93
CA LEU A 79 2.79 -5.94 -6.73
C LEU A 79 2.73 -4.64 -5.92
N ILE A 80 3.85 -3.94 -5.83
CA ILE A 80 3.96 -2.67 -5.10
C ILE A 80 3.11 -1.59 -5.78
N ILE A 81 3.23 -1.42 -7.10
CA ILE A 81 2.47 -0.43 -7.86
C ILE A 81 0.96 -0.74 -7.80
N GLU A 82 0.55 -1.99 -8.04
CA GLU A 82 -0.86 -2.38 -7.95
C GLU A 82 -1.42 -2.12 -6.54
N GLY A 83 -0.68 -2.50 -5.49
CA GLY A 83 -1.09 -2.26 -4.11
C GLY A 83 -1.12 -0.77 -3.74
N TYR A 84 -0.18 0.02 -4.26
CA TYR A 84 -0.13 1.48 -4.10
C TYR A 84 -1.36 2.15 -4.71
N ILE A 85 -1.74 1.78 -5.94
CA ILE A 85 -2.95 2.30 -6.60
C ILE A 85 -4.20 1.90 -5.80
N LYS A 86 -4.33 0.63 -5.44
CA LYS A 86 -5.50 0.10 -4.69
C LYS A 86 -5.62 0.63 -3.27
N ALA A 87 -4.52 1.04 -2.64
CA ALA A 87 -4.53 1.63 -1.31
C ALA A 87 -4.88 3.13 -1.32
N THR A 88 -4.68 3.79 -2.47
CA THR A 88 -4.85 5.23 -2.62
C THR A 88 -6.30 5.57 -2.97
N PRO A 89 -6.94 6.51 -2.25
CA PRO A 89 -8.30 6.96 -2.60
C PRO A 89 -8.36 7.54 -4.01
N LYS A 90 -9.47 7.30 -4.73
CA LYS A 90 -9.66 7.78 -6.12
C LYS A 90 -9.40 9.27 -6.31
N ARG A 91 -9.84 10.10 -5.36
CA ARG A 91 -9.60 11.56 -5.36
C ARG A 91 -8.12 11.95 -5.38
N ASP A 92 -7.24 11.07 -4.89
CA ASP A 92 -5.80 11.30 -4.76
C ASP A 92 -5.02 10.70 -5.95
N HIS A 93 -5.68 10.00 -6.88
CA HIS A 93 -5.03 9.35 -8.03
C HIS A 93 -4.33 10.31 -8.98
N LYS A 94 -4.76 11.57 -9.05
CA LYS A 94 -4.04 12.61 -9.81
C LYS A 94 -2.60 12.79 -9.31
N PHE A 95 -2.38 12.75 -8.00
CA PHE A 95 -1.04 12.85 -7.42
C PHE A 95 -0.28 11.54 -7.62
N LEU A 96 -0.95 10.40 -7.46
CA LEU A 96 -0.36 9.09 -7.69
C LEU A 96 0.23 8.95 -9.10
N ARG A 97 -0.52 9.34 -10.13
CA ARG A 97 -0.05 9.29 -11.53
C ARG A 97 1.17 10.19 -11.73
N LYS A 98 1.15 11.40 -11.18
CA LYS A 98 2.32 12.30 -11.22
C LYS A 98 3.55 11.69 -10.57
N THR A 99 3.39 11.00 -9.43
CA THR A 99 4.48 10.27 -8.78
C THR A 99 5.02 9.17 -9.69
N LEU A 100 4.15 8.30 -10.22
CA LEU A 100 4.59 7.20 -11.10
C LEU A 100 5.33 7.71 -12.35
N ILE A 101 4.80 8.76 -12.99
CA ILE A 101 5.44 9.40 -14.15
C ILE A 101 6.82 9.97 -13.79
N LYS A 102 6.94 10.65 -12.64
CA LYS A 102 8.23 11.19 -12.16
C LYS A 102 9.28 10.10 -11.95
N HIS A 103 8.85 8.89 -11.57
CA HIS A 103 9.72 7.72 -11.41
C HIS A 103 9.89 6.91 -12.71
N ASN A 104 9.48 7.45 -13.87
CA ASN A 104 9.54 6.79 -15.19
C ASN A 104 8.84 5.42 -15.23
N ILE A 105 7.74 5.28 -14.49
CA ILE A 105 6.96 4.04 -14.44
C ILE A 105 5.83 4.13 -15.47
N ASP A 106 5.80 3.15 -16.39
CA ASP A 106 4.67 2.99 -17.29
C ASP A 106 3.41 2.58 -16.51
N THR A 107 2.37 3.41 -16.62
CA THR A 107 1.09 3.20 -15.96
C THR A 107 0.12 2.35 -16.77
N LEU A 108 0.37 2.16 -18.07
CA LEU A 108 -0.55 1.47 -18.98
C LEU A 108 -0.95 0.06 -18.49
N PRO A 109 -0.03 -0.79 -17.96
CA PRO A 109 -0.41 -2.11 -17.45
C PRO A 109 -1.34 -2.08 -16.23
N TYR A 110 -1.41 -0.94 -15.54
CA TYR A 110 -2.13 -0.75 -14.29
C TYR A 110 -3.41 0.06 -14.44
N GLU A 111 -3.78 0.46 -15.66
CA GLU A 111 -4.89 1.38 -15.92
C GLU A 111 -6.22 0.87 -15.33
N GLN A 112 -6.43 -0.45 -15.37
CA GLN A 112 -7.57 -1.16 -14.78
C GLN A 112 -7.73 -0.99 -13.25
N PHE A 113 -6.72 -0.45 -12.54
CA PHE A 113 -6.74 -0.29 -11.09
C PHE A 113 -7.07 1.12 -10.61
N PHE A 114 -7.11 2.11 -11.51
CA PHE A 114 -7.51 3.49 -11.21
C PHE A 114 -9.04 3.62 -11.15
#